data_AF-A0A6P0II69-F1
#
_entry.id   AF-A0A6P0II69-F1
#
_cell.length_a   1.000
_cell.length_b   1.000
_cell.length_c   1.000
_cell.angle_alpha   90.00
_cell.angle_beta   90.00
_cell.angle_gamma   90.00
#
_symmetry.space_group_name_H-M   'P 1'
#
loop_
_entity.id
_entity.type
_entity.pdbx_description
1 polymer ?
#
loop_
_entity_poly.entity_id
_entity_poly.type
_entity_poly.pdbx_seq_one_letter_code
_entity_poly.pdbx_strand_id
1 'polypeptide(L)'
;MNSCILMAQIIQDPELRYTSENQTPLTQMLVQFSGLKAEESPSTLKVVGWGEYLANEIKTNYSTGDRVVIEGSLRMNVIERPEG
;
A
#
# COMPACT_ATOMS: atom_id res chain seq x y z
N MET A 1 18.22 -9.29 2.07
CA MET A 1 17.93 -7.88 1.73
C MET A 1 16.55 -7.87 1.06
N ASN A 2 15.57 -7.18 1.64
CA ASN A 2 14.20 -7.12 1.11
C ASN A 2 13.88 -5.66 0.81
N SER A 3 14.09 -5.27 -0.44
CA SER A 3 13.79 -3.94 -0.97
C SER A 3 12.98 -4.12 -2.25
N CYS A 4 11.96 -3.29 -2.41
CA CYS A 4 11.07 -3.27 -3.56
C CYS A 4 10.83 -1.82 -3.95
N ILE A 5 11.02 -1.50 -5.23
CA ILE A 5 10.71 -0.20 -5.82
C ILE A 5 9.72 -0.44 -6.95
N LEU A 6 8.61 0.29 -6.95
CA LEU A 6 7.52 0.10 -7.91
C LEU A 6 6.94 1.43 -8.38
N MET A 7 6.70 1.55 -9.69
CA MET A 7 5.83 2.59 -10.24
C MET A 7 4.42 2.02 -10.41
N ALA A 8 3.43 2.65 -9.80
CA ALA A 8 2.06 2.17 -9.77
C ALA A 8 1.06 3.33 -9.80
N GLN A 9 -0.19 3.01 -10.11
CA GLN A 9 -1.32 3.94 -10.01
C GLN A 9 -2.18 3.58 -8.79
N ILE A 10 -2.58 4.58 -8.02
CA ILE A 10 -3.51 4.40 -6.89
C ILE A 10 -4.91 4.11 -7.45
N ILE A 11 -5.51 3.00 -7.02
CA ILE A 11 -6.85 2.57 -7.45
C ILE A 11 -7.88 2.57 -6.33
N GLN A 12 -7.43 2.72 -5.08
CA GLN A 12 -8.29 2.97 -3.92
C GLN A 12 -7.66 4.08 -3.09
N ASP A 13 -8.48 5.06 -2.70
CA ASP A 13 -8.02 6.22 -1.96
C ASP A 13 -7.26 5.83 -0.68
N PRO A 14 -6.21 6.60 -0.31
CA PRO A 14 -5.53 6.35 0.94
C PRO A 14 -6.45 6.55 2.15
N GLU A 15 -6.42 5.60 3.07
CA GLU A 15 -7.21 5.59 4.30
C GLU A 15 -6.28 5.63 5.53
N LEU A 16 -6.38 6.71 6.31
CA LEU A 16 -5.68 6.83 7.59
C LEU A 16 -6.40 6.00 8.66
N ARG A 17 -5.64 5.15 9.35
CA ARG A 17 -6.10 4.24 10.40
C ARG A 17 -5.12 4.27 11.57
N TYR A 18 -5.56 3.77 12.71
CA TYR A 18 -4.74 3.66 13.92
C TYR A 18 -4.74 2.22 14.40
N THR A 19 -3.57 1.72 14.84
CA THR A 19 -3.48 0.39 15.45
C THR A 19 -4.15 0.37 16.83
N SER A 20 -4.81 -0.74 17.17
CA SER A 20 -5.52 -0.84 18.45
C SER A 20 -4.59 -0.83 19.66
N GLU A 21 -3.42 -1.46 19.56
CA GLU A 21 -2.49 -1.59 20.69
C GLU A 21 -1.86 -0.27 21.10
N ASN A 22 -1.27 0.46 20.13
CA ASN A 22 -0.40 1.61 20.41
C ASN A 22 -0.88 2.91 19.77
N GLN A 23 -2.10 2.95 19.21
CA GLN A 23 -2.62 4.09 18.45
C GLN A 23 -1.64 4.60 17.39
N THR A 24 -0.87 3.68 16.78
CA THR A 24 0.13 4.05 15.79
C THR A 24 -0.58 4.32 14.47
N PRO A 25 -0.41 5.52 13.87
CA PRO A 25 -1.04 5.85 12.60
C PRO A 25 -0.42 5.04 11.46
N LEU A 26 -1.28 4.63 10.54
CA LEU A 26 -0.90 4.03 9.27
C LEU A 26 -1.88 4.47 8.19
N THR A 27 -1.38 4.63 6.98
CA THR A 27 -2.23 4.86 5.81
C THR A 27 -2.15 3.66 4.90
N GLN A 28 -3.31 3.09 4.56
CA GLN A 28 -3.42 1.99 3.61
C GLN A 28 -3.98 2.48 2.28
N MET A 29 -3.46 1.96 1.18
CA MET A 29 -4.01 2.20 -0.16
C MET A 29 -3.83 0.96 -1.04
N LEU A 30 -4.62 0.87 -2.10
CA LEU A 30 -4.47 -0.18 -3.11
C LEU A 30 -3.91 0.46 -4.38
N VAL A 31 -2.84 -0.13 -4.91
CA VAL A 31 -2.20 0.32 -6.14
C VAL A 31 -2.22 -0.79 -7.19
N GLN A 32 -2.23 -0.40 -8.47
CA GLN A 32 -2.09 -1.30 -9.61
C GLN A 32 -0.85 -0.97 -10.44
N PHE A 33 -0.25 -1.99 -11.03
CA PHE A 33 0.86 -1.86 -11.96
C PHE A 33 0.72 -2.89 -13.09
N SER A 34 1.24 -2.54 -14.26
CA SER A 34 1.18 -3.43 -15.43
C SER A 34 1.99 -4.70 -15.22
N GLY A 35 1.51 -5.82 -15.76
CA GLY A 35 2.28 -7.05 -15.88
C GLY A 35 3.52 -6.88 -16.76
N LEU A 36 4.40 -7.87 -16.75
CA LEU A 36 5.65 -7.82 -17.53
C LEU A 36 5.38 -7.98 -19.03
N LYS A 37 4.29 -8.67 -19.38
CA LYS A 37 3.84 -8.83 -20.76
C LYS A 37 2.65 -7.93 -21.03
N ALA A 38 2.54 -7.44 -22.26
CA ALA A 38 1.45 -6.57 -22.69
C ALA A 38 0.04 -7.20 -22.54
N GLU A 39 -0.02 -8.53 -22.54
CA GLU A 39 -1.26 -9.31 -22.52
C GLU A 39 -1.67 -9.73 -21.10
N GLU A 40 -0.83 -9.44 -20.10
CA GLU A 40 -1.10 -9.77 -18.70
C GLU A 40 -1.98 -8.70 -18.05
N SER A 41 -2.99 -9.16 -17.30
CA SER A 41 -3.81 -8.27 -16.47
C SER A 41 -2.93 -7.50 -15.46
N PRO A 42 -3.28 -6.24 -15.13
CA PRO A 42 -2.59 -5.49 -14.09
C PRO A 42 -2.60 -6.24 -12.76
N SER A 43 -1.47 -6.18 -12.05
CA SER A 43 -1.34 -6.73 -10.71
C SER A 43 -1.63 -5.64 -9.67
N THR A 44 -2.20 -6.04 -8.54
CA THR A 44 -2.54 -5.12 -7.44
C THR A 44 -1.71 -5.42 -6.19
N LEU A 45 -1.31 -4.38 -5.47
CA LEU A 45 -0.65 -4.49 -4.17
C LEU A 45 -1.28 -3.55 -3.15
N LYS A 46 -1.45 -4.07 -1.93
CA LYS A 46 -1.77 -3.22 -0.78
C LYS A 46 -0.49 -2.58 -0.28
N VAL A 47 -0.49 -1.25 -0.21
CA VAL A 47 0.63 -0.45 0.29
C VAL A 47 0.24 0.12 1.64
N VAL A 48 1.17 0.09 2.60
CA VAL A 48 0.96 0.59 3.95
C VAL A 48 2.11 1.53 4.32
N GLY A 49 1.80 2.81 4.49
CA GLY A 49 2.72 3.79 5.05
C GLY A 49 2.56 3.86 6.57
N TRP A 50 3.64 3.68 7.31
CA TRP A 50 3.63 3.68 8.78
C TRP A 50 4.17 4.97 9.37
N GLY A 51 3.65 5.34 10.54
CA GLY A 51 4.15 6.45 11.34
C GLY A 51 3.47 7.78 11.03
N GLU A 52 3.55 8.71 11.98
CA GLU A 52 2.79 9.97 11.96
C GLU A 52 3.04 10.78 10.69
N TYR A 53 4.30 10.98 10.32
CA TYR A 53 4.64 11.81 9.16
C TYR A 53 4.17 11.19 7.84
N LEU A 54 4.57 9.94 7.57
CA LEU A 54 4.30 9.30 6.27
C LEU A 54 2.80 8.99 6.11
N ALA A 55 2.12 8.55 7.17
CA ALA A 55 0.69 8.26 7.09
C ALA A 55 -0.13 9.51 6.72
N ASN A 56 0.13 10.64 7.40
CA ASN A 56 -0.55 11.90 7.12
C ASN A 56 -0.17 12.48 5.75
N GLU A 57 1.11 12.37 5.35
CA GLU A 57 1.56 12.82 4.02
C GLU A 57 0.83 12.07 2.90
N ILE A 58 0.76 10.74 2.99
CA ILE A 58 0.08 9.91 1.99
C ILE A 58 -1.40 10.30 1.92
N LYS A 59 -2.07 10.46 3.08
CA LYS A 59 -3.49 10.79 3.12
C LYS A 59 -3.82 12.18 2.58
N THR A 60 -2.92 13.15 2.76
CA THR A 60 -3.14 14.55 2.39
C THR A 60 -2.85 14.81 0.92
N ASN A 61 -1.79 14.19 0.39
CA ASN A 61 -1.23 14.58 -0.91
C ASN A 61 -1.56 13.64 -2.07
N TYR A 62 -2.14 12.46 -1.79
CA TYR A 62 -2.38 11.45 -2.80
C TYR A 62 -3.83 10.95 -2.79
N SER A 63 -4.29 10.55 -3.98
CA SER A 63 -5.66 10.18 -4.27
C SER A 63 -5.73 9.13 -5.39
N THR A 64 -6.89 8.52 -5.55
CA THR A 64 -7.15 7.58 -6.66
C THR A 64 -6.91 8.25 -8.00
N GLY A 65 -6.18 7.56 -8.88
CA GLY A 65 -5.76 8.10 -10.18
C GLY A 65 -4.30 8.55 -10.22
N ASP A 66 -3.71 8.88 -9.06
CA ASP A 66 -2.33 9.35 -9.01
C ASP A 66 -1.33 8.24 -9.36
N ARG A 67 -0.32 8.60 -10.14
CA ARG A 67 0.80 7.72 -10.50
C ARG A 67 1.99 8.02 -9.62
N VAL A 68 2.42 7.03 -8.85
CA VAL A 68 3.42 7.19 -7.78
C VAL A 68 4.57 6.21 -7.96
N VAL A 69 5.73 6.57 -7.40
CA VAL A 69 6.85 5.66 -7.19
C VAL A 69 6.91 5.32 -5.70
N ILE A 70 7.01 4.04 -5.39
CA ILE A 70 6.94 3.51 -4.03
C ILE A 70 8.22 2.73 -3.77
N GLU A 71 8.93 3.06 -2.71
CA GLU A 71 10.05 2.29 -2.19
C GLU A 71 9.67 1.68 -0.83
N GLY A 72 10.00 0.41 -0.63
CA GLY A 72 9.73 -0.26 0.64
C GLY A 72 10.21 -1.70 0.69
N SER A 73 9.52 -2.52 1.48
CA SER A 73 9.80 -3.95 1.62
C SER A 73 8.52 -4.76 1.46
N LEU A 74 8.62 -5.95 0.86
CA LEU A 74 7.48 -6.84 0.71
C LEU A 74 7.24 -7.60 2.02
N ARG A 75 6.02 -7.58 2.53
CA ARG A 75 5.63 -8.35 3.72
C ARG A 75 4.45 -9.26 3.41
N MET A 76 4.58 -10.52 3.81
CA MET A 76 3.47 -11.46 3.89
C MET A 76 3.08 -11.61 5.35
N ASN A 77 1.81 -11.34 5.66
CA ASN A 77 1.26 -11.54 6.99
C ASN A 77 0.39 -12.79 6.93
N VAL A 78 0.68 -13.77 7.78
CA VAL A 78 -0.22 -14.90 8.02
C VAL A 78 -1.22 -14.47 9.08
N ILE A 79 -2.51 -14.52 8.74
CA ILE A 79 -3.60 -14.18 9.64
C ILE A 79 -4.43 -15.43 9.80
N GLU A 80 -4.41 -16.02 11.00
CA GLU A 80 -5.31 -17.12 11.34
C GLU A 80 -6.74 -16.60 11.28
N ARG A 81 -7.58 -17.29 10.50
CA ARG A 81 -9.01 -17.00 10.45
C ARG A 81 -9.74 -18.02 11.31
N PRO A 82 -10.90 -17.66 11.89
CA PRO A 82 -11.71 -18.59 12.69
C PRO A 82 -12.11 -19.88 11.94
N GLU A 83 -12.04 -19.83 10.61
CA GLU A 83 -12.43 -20.88 9.67
C GLU A 83 -11.30 -21.88 9.34
N GLY A 84 -10.08 -21.69 9.88
CA GLY A 84 -8.95 -22.62 9.73
C GLY A 84 -8.05 -22.36 8.53
#